data_AF-A0A950TGQ3-F1
#
_entry.id   AF-A0A950TGQ3-F1
#
_cell.length_a   1.000
_cell.length_b   1.000
_cell.length_c   1.000
_cell.angle_alpha   90.00
_cell.angle_beta   90.00
_cell.angle_gamma   90.00
#
_symmetry.space_group_name_H-M   'P 1'
#
loop_
_entity.id
_entity.type
_entity.pdbx_description
1 polymer ?
#
loop_
_entity_poly.entity_id
_entity_poly.type
_entity_poly.pdbx_seq_one_letter_code
_entity_poly.pdbx_strand_id
1 'polypeptide(L)'
;VSERMLVRGFCSGHELRTALATVRKPALVVCDIEGGEVELLDPDSVGDLRSVDLLVETHDQYVANCTEILKSRFAPTHAVQQFSGRPRAASDFPSAALPLLARMFPETAIELMNERRKEPQQWLLLTAGDAAPHSHHVAKENRSS
;
A
#
# COMPACT_ATOMS: atom_id res chain seq x y z
N VAL A 1 -8.09 -27.33 -7.40
CA VAL A 1 -7.42 -26.07 -6.92
C VAL A 1 -8.07 -24.80 -7.52
N SER A 2 -8.92 -24.89 -8.56
CA SER A 2 -9.44 -23.72 -9.29
C SER A 2 -10.56 -22.91 -8.63
N GLU A 3 -11.10 -23.30 -7.47
CA GLU A 3 -12.30 -22.65 -6.88
C GLU A 3 -12.01 -21.56 -5.84
N ARG A 4 -10.79 -20.99 -5.83
CA ARG A 4 -10.38 -19.97 -4.85
C ARG A 4 -10.03 -18.61 -5.46
N MET A 5 -10.26 -18.43 -6.77
CA MET A 5 -9.91 -17.19 -7.49
C MET A 5 -11.08 -16.74 -8.36
N LEU A 6 -11.61 -15.56 -8.09
CA LEU A 6 -12.62 -14.89 -8.89
C LEU A 6 -11.98 -13.68 -9.57
N VAL A 7 -11.94 -13.69 -10.90
CA VAL A 7 -11.47 -12.55 -11.70
C VAL A 7 -12.69 -11.81 -12.24
N ARG A 8 -12.72 -10.49 -12.04
CA ARG A 8 -13.80 -9.60 -12.49
C ARG A 8 -13.20 -8.51 -13.39
N GLY A 9 -14.08 -7.67 -13.94
CA GLY A 9 -13.67 -6.50 -14.73
C GLY A 9 -13.29 -5.32 -13.84
N PHE A 10 -13.59 -4.12 -14.34
CA PHE A 10 -13.35 -2.86 -13.63
C PHE A 10 -13.98 -2.84 -12.23
N CYS A 11 -13.19 -2.43 -11.24
CA CYS A 11 -13.63 -2.32 -9.86
C CYS A 11 -13.98 -0.86 -9.55
N SER A 12 -15.28 -0.54 -9.56
CA SER A 12 -15.78 0.74 -9.06
C SER A 12 -15.99 0.69 -7.54
N GLY A 13 -16.23 1.83 -6.89
CA GLY A 13 -16.61 1.84 -5.46
C GLY A 13 -17.86 1.00 -5.16
N HIS A 14 -18.80 0.90 -6.11
CA HIS A 14 -19.97 0.01 -5.98
C HIS A 14 -19.57 -1.47 -6.02
N GLU A 15 -18.68 -1.85 -6.92
CA GLU A 15 -18.18 -3.23 -7.02
C GLU A 15 -17.36 -3.62 -5.80
N LEU A 16 -16.53 -2.71 -5.29
CA LEU A 16 -15.75 -2.91 -4.07
C LEU A 16 -16.67 -3.10 -2.86
N ARG A 17 -17.69 -2.25 -2.71
CA ARG A 17 -18.71 -2.38 -1.65
C ARG A 17 -19.41 -3.75 -1.72
N THR A 18 -19.86 -4.14 -2.92
CA THR A 18 -20.55 -5.42 -3.12
C THR A 18 -19.62 -6.60 -2.79
N ALA A 19 -18.35 -6.54 -3.19
CA ALA A 19 -17.37 -7.56 -2.82
C ALA A 19 -17.20 -7.64 -1.30
N LEU A 20 -16.93 -6.51 -0.63
CA LEU A 20 -16.71 -6.46 0.82
C LEU A 20 -17.92 -6.92 1.65
N ALA A 21 -19.14 -6.70 1.16
CA ALA A 21 -20.37 -7.17 1.82
C ALA A 21 -20.54 -8.69 1.80
N THR A 22 -19.87 -9.40 0.87
CA THR A 22 -20.03 -10.85 0.68
C THR A 22 -18.86 -11.68 1.19
N VAL A 23 -17.70 -11.06 1.44
CA VAL A 23 -16.53 -11.77 1.97
C VAL A 23 -16.70 -12.08 3.45
N ARG A 24 -16.19 -13.24 3.87
CA ARG A 24 -16.09 -13.58 5.29
C ARG A 24 -14.99 -12.76 5.94
N LYS A 25 -15.26 -12.14 7.09
CA LYS A 25 -14.29 -11.39 7.90
C LYS A 25 -13.46 -12.33 8.81
N PRO A 26 -12.20 -12.01 9.16
CA PRO A 26 -11.45 -10.82 8.72
C PRO A 26 -11.09 -10.89 7.23
N ALA A 27 -10.96 -9.72 6.60
CA ALA A 27 -10.64 -9.58 5.18
C ALA A 27 -9.50 -8.57 5.00
N LEU A 28 -8.71 -8.77 3.93
CA LEU A 28 -7.63 -7.90 3.51
C LEU A 28 -7.91 -7.40 2.09
N VAL A 29 -7.83 -6.09 1.89
CA VAL A 29 -7.80 -5.47 0.57
C VAL A 29 -6.34 -5.26 0.17
N VAL A 30 -5.94 -5.79 -0.98
CA VAL A 30 -4.64 -5.49 -1.60
C VAL A 30 -4.91 -4.61 -2.81
N CYS A 31 -4.30 -3.43 -2.88
CA CYS A 31 -4.57 -2.43 -3.90
C CYS A 31 -3.27 -1.92 -4.53
N ASP A 32 -3.14 -2.14 -5.83
CA ASP A 32 -2.11 -1.61 -6.72
C ASP A 32 -2.83 -1.32 -8.05
N ILE A 33 -3.26 -0.07 -8.25
CA ILE A 33 -4.15 0.33 -9.35
C ILE A 33 -3.70 1.59 -10.09
N GLU A 34 -2.45 1.99 -9.90
CA GLU A 34 -1.76 2.99 -10.72
C GLU A 34 -2.52 4.32 -10.87
N GLY A 35 -2.95 4.93 -9.76
CA GLY A 35 -3.53 6.28 -9.71
C GLY A 35 -5.02 6.36 -9.38
N GLY A 36 -5.71 5.24 -9.23
CA GLY A 36 -7.12 5.19 -8.81
C GLY A 36 -7.33 5.15 -7.29
N GLU A 37 -6.27 5.14 -6.47
CA GLU A 37 -6.35 4.78 -5.05
C GLU A 37 -7.16 5.78 -4.25
N VAL A 38 -6.97 7.08 -4.50
CA VAL A 38 -7.69 8.16 -3.81
C VAL A 38 -9.19 8.16 -4.15
N GLU A 39 -9.58 7.73 -5.33
CA GLU A 39 -10.99 7.63 -5.71
C GLU A 39 -11.64 6.36 -5.16
N LEU A 40 -10.98 5.22 -5.30
CA LEU A 40 -11.55 3.92 -4.95
C LEU A 40 -11.55 3.67 -3.43
N LEU A 41 -10.48 4.05 -2.73
CA LEU A 41 -10.28 3.77 -1.31
C LEU A 41 -10.81 4.93 -0.45
N ASP A 42 -12.12 5.14 -0.50
CA ASP A 42 -12.82 6.16 0.26
C ASP A 42 -13.81 5.51 1.25
N PRO A 43 -13.59 5.59 2.59
CA PRO A 43 -14.46 5.02 3.58
C PRO A 43 -15.77 5.80 3.80
N ASP A 44 -15.91 7.01 3.22
CA ASP A 44 -17.21 7.71 3.16
C ASP A 44 -18.08 7.14 2.05
N SER A 45 -17.49 6.79 0.90
CA SER A 45 -18.16 6.11 -0.20
C SER A 45 -18.33 4.60 0.03
N VAL A 46 -17.37 3.92 0.65
CA VAL A 46 -17.37 2.47 0.88
C VAL A 46 -17.11 2.19 2.36
N GLY A 47 -18.17 2.27 3.17
CA GLY A 47 -18.08 2.18 4.64
C GLY A 47 -17.40 0.91 5.18
N ASP A 48 -17.52 -0.23 4.49
CA ASP A 48 -16.88 -1.49 4.91
C ASP A 48 -15.35 -1.40 4.99
N LEU A 49 -14.73 -0.47 4.26
CA LEU A 49 -13.29 -0.21 4.32
C LEU A 49 -12.81 0.15 5.74
N ARG A 50 -13.69 0.68 6.60
CA ARG A 50 -13.38 1.00 8.00
C ARG A 50 -13.11 -0.23 8.87
N SER A 51 -13.49 -1.42 8.39
CA SER A 51 -13.50 -2.66 9.19
C SER A 51 -12.62 -3.77 8.63
N VAL A 52 -11.84 -3.48 7.59
CA VAL A 52 -10.95 -4.43 6.92
C VAL A 52 -9.55 -3.87 6.88
N ASP A 53 -8.56 -4.77 6.85
CA ASP A 53 -7.17 -4.37 6.66
C ASP A 53 -6.94 -3.98 5.19
N LEU A 54 -6.01 -3.07 4.96
CA LEU A 54 -5.60 -2.68 3.60
C LEU A 54 -4.07 -2.73 3.49
N LEU A 55 -3.60 -3.29 2.38
CA LEU A 55 -2.23 -3.17 1.91
C LEU A 55 -2.28 -2.44 0.57
N VAL A 56 -1.78 -1.21 0.53
CA VAL A 56 -1.94 -0.30 -0.61
C VAL A 56 -0.57 0.13 -1.12
N GLU A 57 -0.29 -0.13 -2.39
CA GLU A 57 0.79 0.51 -3.13
C GLU A 57 0.29 1.88 -3.61
N THR A 58 1.00 2.96 -3.26
CA THR A 58 0.58 4.32 -3.58
C THR A 58 1.40 4.94 -4.70
N HIS A 59 0.71 5.70 -5.55
CA HIS A 59 1.28 6.24 -6.78
C HIS A 59 1.18 7.76 -6.85
N ASP A 60 1.97 8.47 -6.03
CA ASP A 60 2.00 9.95 -5.99
C ASP A 60 2.36 10.61 -7.33
N GLN A 61 2.99 9.86 -8.25
CA GLN A 61 3.30 10.32 -9.61
C GLN A 61 2.06 10.51 -10.50
N TYR A 62 0.96 9.80 -10.23
CA TYR A 62 -0.30 9.93 -10.98
C TYR A 62 -1.28 10.84 -10.26
N VAL A 63 -1.35 10.75 -8.93
CA VAL A 63 -2.18 11.61 -8.08
C VAL A 63 -1.32 12.23 -6.99
N ALA A 64 -1.09 13.53 -7.10
CA ALA A 64 -0.24 14.25 -6.16
C ALA A 64 -0.72 14.08 -4.70
N ASN A 65 0.21 13.77 -3.80
CA ASN A 65 -0.04 13.52 -2.38
C ASN A 65 -0.98 12.33 -2.08
N CYS A 66 -1.16 11.39 -3.01
CA CYS A 66 -1.93 10.16 -2.80
C CYS A 66 -1.60 9.50 -1.45
N THR A 67 -0.30 9.36 -1.14
CA THR A 67 0.14 8.72 0.11
C THR A 67 -0.39 9.45 1.35
N GLU A 68 -0.20 10.78 1.43
CA GLU A 68 -0.62 11.57 2.60
C GLU A 68 -2.14 11.70 2.70
N ILE A 69 -2.84 11.73 1.57
CA ILE A 69 -4.31 11.71 1.53
C ILE A 69 -4.84 10.42 2.16
N LEU A 70 -4.34 9.26 1.74
CA LEU A 70 -4.80 7.97 2.26
C LEU A 70 -4.42 7.79 3.74
N LYS A 71 -3.21 8.18 4.14
CA LYS A 71 -2.81 8.18 5.57
C LYS A 71 -3.79 8.97 6.41
N SER A 72 -4.07 10.21 6.02
CA SER A 72 -4.97 11.10 6.75
C SER A 72 -6.41 10.59 6.78
N ARG A 73 -6.88 10.02 5.66
CA ARG A 73 -8.23 9.49 5.48
C ARG A 73 -8.51 8.28 6.37
N PHE A 74 -7.54 7.40 6.52
CA PHE A 74 -7.71 6.14 7.28
C PHE A 74 -7.20 6.22 8.72
N ALA A 75 -6.42 7.24 9.10
CA ALA A 75 -5.97 7.45 10.47
C ALA A 75 -7.08 7.38 11.56
N PRO A 76 -8.34 7.81 11.32
CA PRO A 76 -9.40 7.68 12.31
C PRO A 76 -9.86 6.23 12.58
N THR A 77 -9.63 5.29 11.67
CA THR A 77 -10.13 3.90 11.75
C THR A 77 -9.05 2.84 11.71
N HIS A 78 -7.82 3.21 11.33
CA HIS A 78 -6.72 2.28 11.13
C HIS A 78 -5.44 2.75 11.82
N ALA A 79 -4.66 1.79 12.29
CA ALA A 79 -3.23 2.00 12.55
C ALA A 79 -2.49 2.02 11.22
N VAL A 80 -1.83 3.13 10.91
CA VAL A 80 -1.20 3.38 9.61
C VAL A 80 0.31 3.18 9.71
N GLN A 81 0.85 2.28 8.89
CA GLN A 81 2.29 2.07 8.73
C GLN A 81 2.68 2.31 7.27
N GLN A 82 3.77 3.05 7.06
CA GLN A 82 4.32 3.33 5.74
C GLN A 82 5.65 2.62 5.56
N PHE A 83 5.81 1.95 4.43
CA PHE A 83 7.04 1.29 4.02
C PHE A 83 7.48 1.88 2.69
N SER A 84 8.72 2.37 2.65
CA SER A 84 9.34 2.80 1.41
C SER A 84 10.16 1.65 0.82
N GLY A 85 10.00 1.42 -0.47
CA GLY A 85 10.92 0.59 -1.23
C GLY A 85 12.34 1.14 -1.11
N ARG A 86 13.32 0.25 -1.16
CA ARG A 86 14.73 0.63 -1.30
C ARG A 86 15.15 0.50 -2.77
N PRO A 87 16.15 1.28 -3.23
CA PRO A 87 16.76 1.07 -4.52
C PRO A 87 17.18 -0.39 -4.71
N ARG A 88 16.97 -0.92 -5.92
CA ARG A 88 17.44 -2.27 -6.29
C ARG A 88 18.96 -2.26 -6.39
N ALA A 89 19.59 -3.28 -5.83
CA ALA A 89 21.01 -3.55 -5.98
C ALA A 89 21.22 -4.73 -6.93
N ALA A 90 22.40 -4.82 -7.56
CA ALA A 90 22.74 -5.98 -8.40
C ALA A 90 22.60 -7.33 -7.67
N SER A 91 22.80 -7.34 -6.35
CA SER A 91 22.61 -8.52 -5.50
C SER A 91 21.16 -8.98 -5.38
N ASP A 92 20.19 -8.09 -5.65
CA ASP A 92 18.77 -8.44 -5.65
C ASP A 92 18.36 -9.17 -6.94
N PHE A 93 19.22 -9.15 -7.96
CA PHE A 93 18.95 -9.78 -9.24
C PHE A 93 18.97 -11.31 -9.11
N PRO A 94 17.97 -12.03 -9.67
CA PRO A 94 17.93 -13.48 -9.65
C PRO A 94 18.97 -14.07 -10.62
N SER A 95 20.24 -13.95 -10.25
CA SER A 95 21.40 -14.34 -11.06
C SER A 95 21.42 -15.81 -11.43
N ALA A 96 20.72 -16.68 -10.69
CA ALA A 96 20.53 -18.07 -11.08
C ALA A 96 19.71 -18.23 -12.38
N ALA A 97 18.77 -17.34 -12.66
CA ALA A 97 17.94 -17.39 -13.86
C ALA A 97 18.64 -16.76 -15.08
N LEU A 98 19.45 -15.72 -14.87
CA LEU A 98 20.13 -14.97 -15.93
C LEU A 98 21.58 -14.60 -15.52
N PRO A 99 22.49 -15.59 -15.36
CA PRO A 99 23.80 -15.37 -14.76
C PRO A 99 24.72 -14.49 -15.61
N LEU A 100 24.62 -14.60 -16.94
CA LEU A 100 25.44 -13.83 -17.85
C LEU A 100 25.05 -12.35 -17.87
N LEU A 101 23.75 -12.05 -17.74
CA LEU A 101 23.25 -10.67 -17.70
C LEU A 101 23.75 -9.94 -16.45
N ALA A 102 23.58 -10.56 -15.28
CA ALA A 102 24.03 -10.00 -14.01
C ALA A 102 25.55 -9.75 -13.99
N ARG A 103 26.34 -10.63 -14.62
CA ARG A 103 27.80 -10.53 -14.63
C ARG A 103 28.34 -9.53 -15.65
N MET A 104 27.79 -9.52 -16.87
CA MET A 104 28.33 -8.70 -17.96
C MET A 104 27.68 -7.33 -18.06
N PHE A 105 26.44 -7.18 -17.56
CA PHE A 105 25.65 -5.95 -17.68
C PHE A 105 24.92 -5.62 -16.36
N PRO A 106 25.66 -5.37 -15.26
CA PRO A 106 25.06 -5.16 -13.94
C PRO A 106 24.09 -3.97 -13.90
N GLU A 107 24.41 -2.88 -14.59
CA GLU A 107 23.52 -1.71 -14.69
C GLU A 107 22.21 -2.04 -15.41
N THR A 108 22.28 -2.79 -16.51
CA THR A 108 21.08 -3.23 -17.24
C THR A 108 20.22 -4.18 -16.40
N ALA A 109 20.85 -5.04 -15.60
CA ALA A 109 20.15 -5.92 -14.67
C ALA A 109 19.41 -5.11 -13.58
N ILE A 110 20.03 -4.04 -13.06
CA ILE A 110 19.41 -3.12 -12.11
C ILE A 110 18.23 -2.37 -12.76
N GLU A 111 18.43 -1.81 -13.95
CA GLU A 111 17.38 -1.10 -14.71
C GLU A 111 16.18 -2.00 -15.01
N LEU A 112 16.42 -3.26 -15.37
CA LEU A 112 15.35 -4.24 -15.61
C LEU A 112 14.51 -4.49 -14.35
N MET A 113 15.14 -4.57 -13.18
CA MET A 113 14.44 -4.73 -11.90
C MET A 113 13.76 -3.45 -11.40
N ASN A 114 14.27 -2.29 -11.81
CA ASN A 114 13.70 -1.00 -11.46
C ASN A 114 12.47 -0.66 -12.31
N GLU A 115 12.25 -1.34 -13.45
CA GLU A 115 11.16 -1.05 -14.39
C GLU A 115 11.09 0.43 -14.81
N ARG A 116 12.22 1.15 -14.76
CA ARG A 116 12.34 2.61 -14.96
C ARG A 116 11.45 3.46 -14.02
N ARG A 117 11.10 2.93 -12.85
CA ARG A 117 10.44 3.69 -11.78
C ARG A 117 11.36 4.82 -11.33
N LYS A 118 10.86 6.06 -11.33
CA LYS A 118 11.65 7.25 -10.98
C LYS A 118 11.84 7.43 -9.48
N GLU A 119 10.89 6.94 -8.69
CA GLU A 119 10.86 7.10 -7.24
C GLU A 119 10.68 5.74 -6.55
N PRO A 120 11.20 5.57 -5.32
CA PRO A 120 10.93 4.38 -4.54
C PRO A 120 9.43 4.31 -4.22
N GLN A 121 8.85 3.14 -4.47
CA GLN A 121 7.43 2.96 -4.22
C GLN A 121 7.11 2.95 -2.75
N GLN A 122 5.92 3.44 -2.46
CA GLN A 122 5.41 3.57 -1.11
C GLN A 122 4.30 2.55 -0.91
N TRP A 123 4.34 1.87 0.22
CA TRP A 123 3.34 0.91 0.64
C TRP A 123 2.75 1.36 1.97
N LEU A 124 1.43 1.35 2.06
CA LEU A 124 0.70 1.59 3.29
C LEU A 124 0.08 0.28 3.78
N LEU A 125 0.41 -0.10 5.02
CA LEU A 125 -0.36 -1.10 5.76
C LEU A 125 -1.29 -0.36 6.71
N LEU A 126 -2.59 -0.50 6.45
CA LEU A 126 -3.67 0.06 7.24
C LEU A 126 -4.33 -1.08 8.00
N THR A 127 -4.01 -1.21 9.28
CA THR A 127 -4.59 -2.26 10.13
C THR A 127 -5.84 -1.72 10.80
N ALA A 128 -7.00 -2.32 10.53
CA ALA A 128 -8.27 -1.91 11.13
C ALA A 128 -8.22 -2.19 12.64
N GLY A 129 -8.50 -1.16 13.44
CA GLY A 129 -8.60 -1.29 14.90
C GLY A 129 -10.01 -0.99 15.39
N ASP A 130 -10.33 -1.42 16.60
CA ASP A 130 -11.27 -0.64 17.42
C ASP A 130 -10.55 0.69 17.73
N ALA A 131 -10.90 1.77 17.05
CA ALA A 131 -10.20 3.06 17.14
C ALA A 131 -9.94 3.46 18.61
N ALA A 132 -8.67 3.57 19.01
CA ALA A 132 -8.27 4.06 20.33
C ALA A 132 -8.05 5.59 20.30
N PRO A 133 -8.41 6.33 21.37
CA PRO A 133 -8.48 7.79 21.36
C PRO A 133 -7.09 8.43 21.33
N HIS A 134 -6.95 9.47 20.51
CA HIS A 134 -5.76 10.30 20.42
C HIS A 134 -5.29 10.78 21.80
N SER A 135 -4.03 10.51 22.14
CA SER A 135 -3.35 11.18 23.25
C SER A 135 -1.97 11.64 22.79
N HIS A 136 -1.85 12.93 22.52
CA HIS A 136 -0.58 13.64 22.49
C HIS A 136 -0.51 14.59 23.68
N HIS A 137 0.08 14.10 24.77
CA HIS A 137 0.68 14.95 25.78
C HIS A 137 2.10 14.43 26.05
N VAL A 138 3.09 15.16 25.52
CA VAL A 138 4.46 15.10 26.01
C VAL A 138 4.73 16.45 26.65
N ALA A 139 4.48 16.54 27.96
CA ALA A 139 5.05 17.58 28.79
C ALA A 139 6.53 17.22 29.01
N LYS A 140 7.45 18.08 28.55
CA LYS A 140 8.86 18.00 28.92
C LYS A 140 9.02 18.57 30.33
N GLU A 141 9.34 17.72 31.29
CA GLU A 141 9.92 18.11 32.57
C GLU A 141 11.33 18.70 32.33
N ASN A 142 11.53 19.96 32.73
CA ASN A 142 12.84 20.53 32.97
C ASN A 142 12.92 20.86 34.47
N ARG A 143 13.66 20.04 35.23
CA ARG A 143 14.24 20.46 36.51
C ARG A 143 15.75 20.61 36.32
N SER A 144 16.22 21.84 36.38
CA SER A 144 17.61 22.15 36.72
C SER A 144 17.64 22.55 38.20
N SER A 145 18.57 21.95 38.93
CA SER A 145 19.17 22.47 40.16
C SER A 145 20.66 22.23 40.06
#